data_AF-A0A1P8YDR4-F1
#
_entry.id   AF-A0A1P8YDR4-F1
#
_cell.length_a   1.000
_cell.length_b   1.000
_cell.length_c   1.000
_cell.angle_alpha   90.00
_cell.angle_beta   90.00
_cell.angle_gamma   90.00
#
_symmetry.space_group_name_H-M   'P 1'
#
loop_
_entity.id
_entity.type
_entity.pdbx_description
1 polymer ?
#
loop_
_entity_poly.entity_id
_entity_poly.type
_entity_poly.pdbx_seq_one_letter_code
_entity_poly.pdbx_strand_id
1 'polypeptide(L)'
;MRRESASVSALEVTFTPPRSVLRAAFGGRLRDRLDAVLSAHEHAVEETLATWERHATAVRFDTCAGVEWCPAVGLAGLSDTEICAERQLICTRLHVSTVALTLDDAQWRTLVVERFLDWQSHAWSQYQRLLTLGVRRSLGWGFEFAPLTQTRQVVADAG
;
A
#
# COMPACT_ATOMS: atom_id res chain seq x y z
N MET A 1 -27.67 -22.76 -13.84
CA MET A 1 -26.47 -21.95 -14.15
C MET A 1 -25.70 -21.74 -12.86
N ARG A 2 -24.59 -22.46 -12.64
CA ARG A 2 -23.63 -22.11 -11.58
C ARG A 2 -22.94 -20.83 -12.01
N ARG A 3 -23.09 -19.74 -11.23
CA ARG A 3 -22.14 -18.63 -11.33
C ARG A 3 -20.80 -19.20 -10.91
N GLU A 4 -19.88 -19.35 -11.86
CA GLU A 4 -18.47 -19.49 -11.53
C GLU A 4 -18.07 -18.19 -10.84
N SER A 5 -18.01 -18.22 -9.51
CA SER A 5 -17.41 -17.15 -8.74
C SER A 5 -15.96 -17.07 -9.18
N ALA A 6 -15.58 -16.00 -9.87
CA ALA A 6 -14.19 -15.78 -10.27
C ALA A 6 -13.32 -15.88 -9.01
N SER A 7 -12.48 -16.91 -8.94
CA SER A 7 -11.57 -17.09 -7.81
C SER A 7 -10.48 -16.03 -7.93
N VAL A 8 -10.52 -15.02 -7.07
CA VAL A 8 -9.43 -14.05 -6.94
C VAL A 8 -8.22 -14.81 -6.38
N SER A 9 -7.21 -15.02 -7.21
CA SER A 9 -6.01 -15.77 -6.85
C SER A 9 -4.95 -14.91 -6.16
N ALA A 10 -4.96 -13.61 -6.45
CA ALA A 10 -4.06 -12.64 -5.86
C ALA A 10 -4.67 -11.23 -5.87
N LEU A 11 -4.20 -10.40 -4.94
CA LEU A 11 -4.43 -8.97 -4.90
C LEU A 11 -3.17 -8.25 -5.39
N GLU A 12 -3.33 -7.30 -6.30
CA GLU A 12 -2.24 -6.40 -6.70
C GLU A 12 -2.38 -5.05 -6.00
N VAL A 13 -1.30 -4.58 -5.38
CA VAL A 13 -1.20 -3.25 -4.78
C VAL A 13 0.00 -2.54 -5.38
N THR A 14 -0.19 -1.31 -5.84
CA THR A 14 0.89 -0.48 -6.40
C THR A 14 1.14 0.74 -5.53
N PHE A 15 2.39 0.92 -5.12
CA PHE A 15 2.88 2.12 -4.46
C PHE A 15 3.60 3.00 -5.46
N THR A 16 3.15 4.25 -5.58
CA THR A 16 3.79 5.24 -6.46
C THR A 16 3.95 6.54 -5.70
N PRO A 17 5.16 7.14 -5.63
CA PRO A 17 5.36 8.46 -5.06
C PRO A 17 4.50 9.52 -5.76
N PRO A 18 4.13 10.63 -5.07
CA PRO A 18 3.43 11.73 -5.70
C PRO A 18 4.19 12.28 -6.91
N ARG A 19 3.46 12.75 -7.93
CA ARG A 19 4.06 13.28 -9.17
C ARG A 19 5.04 14.43 -8.93
N SER A 20 4.81 15.25 -7.91
CA SER A 20 5.73 16.33 -7.52
C SER A 20 7.08 15.77 -7.04
N VAL A 21 7.07 14.72 -6.22
CA VAL A 21 8.26 14.02 -5.74
C VAL A 21 8.99 13.38 -6.92
N LEU A 22 8.28 12.66 -7.80
CA LEU A 22 8.88 12.05 -8.99
C LEU A 22 9.53 13.10 -9.90
N ARG A 23 8.82 14.19 -10.23
CA ARG A 23 9.39 15.27 -11.04
C ARG A 23 10.63 15.89 -10.42
N ALA A 24 10.65 16.06 -9.10
CA ALA A 24 11.81 16.62 -8.40
C ALA A 24 12.98 15.62 -8.32
N ALA A 25 12.69 14.32 -8.20
CA ALA A 25 13.67 13.24 -8.18
C ALA A 25 14.38 13.13 -9.54
N PHE A 26 13.61 13.14 -10.64
CA PHE A 26 14.12 13.08 -12.01
C PHE A 26 14.52 14.46 -12.58
N GLY A 27 14.21 15.54 -11.86
CA GLY A 27 14.45 16.93 -12.26
C GLY A 27 15.84 17.41 -11.86
N GLY A 28 16.87 17.09 -12.66
CA GLY A 28 18.19 17.70 -12.53
C GLY A 28 19.36 16.73 -12.75
N ARG A 29 20.58 17.19 -12.44
CA ARG A 29 21.84 16.45 -12.64
C ARG A 29 22.31 15.63 -11.41
N LEU A 30 21.57 15.68 -10.30
CA LEU A 30 21.96 15.06 -9.04
C LEU A 30 21.33 13.67 -8.92
N ARG A 31 22.11 12.64 -9.25
CA ARG A 31 21.77 11.23 -9.03
C ARG A 31 21.35 10.95 -7.58
N ASP A 32 21.97 11.66 -6.63
CA ASP A 32 21.70 11.60 -5.19
C ASP A 32 20.23 11.87 -4.82
N ARG A 33 19.49 12.66 -5.61
CA ARG A 33 18.06 12.91 -5.37
C ARG A 33 17.22 11.69 -5.67
N LEU A 34 17.50 11.04 -6.79
CA LEU A 34 16.80 9.83 -7.21
C LEU A 34 17.06 8.73 -6.18
N ASP A 35 18.32 8.54 -5.78
CA ASP A 35 18.72 7.52 -4.80
C ASP A 35 18.07 7.78 -3.43
N ALA A 36 18.03 9.05 -2.97
CA ALA A 36 17.36 9.40 -1.71
C ALA A 36 15.84 9.19 -1.75
N VAL A 37 15.19 9.52 -2.88
CA VAL A 37 13.74 9.29 -3.05
C VAL A 37 13.42 7.81 -3.16
N LEU A 38 14.25 7.04 -3.87
CA LEU A 38 14.10 5.59 -3.96
C LEU A 38 14.24 4.93 -2.59
N SER A 39 15.29 5.25 -1.83
CA SER A 39 15.49 4.71 -0.48
C SER A 39 14.32 5.07 0.46
N ALA A 40 13.82 6.31 0.39
CA ALA A 40 12.64 6.71 1.16
C ALA A 40 11.36 5.99 0.72
N HIS A 41 11.22 5.69 -0.58
CA HIS A 41 10.11 4.93 -1.14
C HIS A 41 10.13 3.48 -0.67
N GLU A 42 11.26 2.79 -0.83
CA GLU A 42 11.44 1.39 -0.42
C GLU A 42 11.16 1.22 1.07
N HIS A 43 11.74 2.07 1.92
CA HIS A 43 11.49 2.03 3.36
C HIS A 43 10.01 2.30 3.71
N ALA A 44 9.37 3.26 3.04
CA ALA A 44 7.96 3.54 3.26
C ALA A 44 7.05 2.37 2.85
N VAL A 45 7.39 1.66 1.76
CA VAL A 45 6.68 0.45 1.32
C VAL A 45 6.84 -0.66 2.36
N GLU A 46 8.08 -0.95 2.78
CA GLU A 46 8.39 -2.01 3.75
C GLU A 46 7.64 -1.82 5.08
N GLU A 47 7.70 -0.63 5.67
CA GLU A 47 7.01 -0.32 6.93
C GLU A 47 5.49 -0.36 6.81
N THR A 48 4.97 0.06 5.66
CA THR A 48 3.53 -0.01 5.37
C THR A 48 3.08 -1.46 5.27
N LEU A 49 3.88 -2.31 4.62
CA LEU A 49 3.62 -3.74 4.52
C LEU A 49 3.71 -4.44 5.85
N ALA A 50 4.73 -4.18 6.65
CA ALA A 50 4.83 -4.74 7.99
C ALA A 50 3.60 -4.38 8.85
N THR A 51 3.00 -3.21 8.62
CA THR A 51 1.76 -2.82 9.28
C THR A 51 0.56 -3.60 8.76
N TRP A 52 0.45 -3.80 7.45
CA TRP A 52 -0.59 -4.65 6.87
C TRP A 52 -0.50 -6.12 7.29
N GLU A 53 0.70 -6.68 7.34
CA GLU A 53 0.93 -8.06 7.78
C GLU A 53 0.42 -8.30 9.20
N ARG A 54 0.64 -7.34 10.11
CA ARG A 54 0.10 -7.40 11.49
C ARG A 54 -1.43 -7.44 11.57
N HIS A 55 -2.13 -6.99 10.52
CA HIS A 55 -3.59 -6.97 10.47
C HIS A 55 -4.17 -8.04 9.54
N ALA A 56 -3.31 -8.85 8.91
CA ALA A 56 -3.73 -9.93 8.05
C ALA A 56 -4.52 -10.98 8.84
N THR A 57 -5.69 -11.36 8.32
CA THR A 57 -6.60 -12.32 8.94
C THR A 57 -6.92 -13.40 7.90
N ALA A 58 -6.90 -14.66 8.30
CA ALA A 58 -7.32 -15.78 7.46
C ALA A 58 -8.55 -16.49 8.03
N VAL A 59 -9.24 -17.21 7.15
CA VAL A 59 -10.48 -17.94 7.48
C VAL A 59 -10.14 -19.36 7.92
N ARG A 60 -10.59 -19.73 9.11
CA ARG A 60 -10.61 -21.11 9.59
C ARG A 60 -12.03 -21.64 9.52
N PHE A 61 -12.23 -22.74 8.81
CA PHE A 61 -13.49 -23.50 8.85
C PHE A 61 -13.38 -24.56 9.94
N ASP A 62 -14.15 -24.41 11.00
CA ASP A 62 -14.35 -25.42 12.03
C ASP A 62 -15.66 -26.16 11.74
N THR A 63 -15.60 -27.48 11.61
CA THR A 63 -16.76 -28.32 11.28
C THR A 63 -17.87 -28.29 12.33
N CYS A 64 -17.59 -27.83 13.55
CA CYS A 64 -18.55 -27.73 14.65
C CYS A 64 -18.93 -26.27 14.99
N ALA A 65 -18.04 -25.30 14.78
CA ALA A 65 -18.26 -23.89 15.14
C ALA A 65 -18.56 -22.96 13.94
N GLY A 66 -18.39 -23.44 12.70
CA GLY A 66 -18.62 -22.66 11.49
C GLY A 66 -17.37 -21.91 11.02
N VAL A 67 -17.54 -20.65 10.62
CA VAL A 67 -16.45 -19.80 10.11
C VAL A 67 -15.83 -19.03 11.27
N GLU A 68 -14.53 -19.17 11.44
CA GLU A 68 -13.73 -18.44 12.41
C GLU A 68 -12.64 -17.60 11.72
N TRP A 69 -12.30 -16.48 12.34
CA TRP A 69 -11.29 -15.55 11.85
C TRP A 69 -10.04 -15.64 12.74
N CYS A 70 -8.92 -15.97 12.12
CA CYS A 70 -7.65 -16.18 12.82
C CYS A 70 -6.60 -15.20 12.30
N PRO A 71 -5.76 -14.62 13.17
CA PRO A 71 -4.61 -13.84 12.73
C PRO A 71 -3.69 -14.67 11.82
N ALA A 72 -3.16 -14.05 10.78
CA ALA A 72 -2.13 -14.66 9.94
C ALA A 72 -0.73 -14.40 10.52
N VAL A 73 0.23 -15.25 10.17
CA VAL A 73 1.66 -15.07 10.45
C VAL A 73 2.22 -13.88 9.66
N GLY A 74 1.66 -13.62 8.48
CA GLY A 74 2.05 -12.57 7.56
C GLY A 74 1.38 -12.73 6.20
N LEU A 75 1.79 -11.95 5.22
CA LEU A 75 1.28 -12.02 3.86
C LEU A 75 2.25 -12.82 2.99
N ALA A 76 1.72 -13.70 2.15
CA ALA A 76 2.54 -14.36 1.13
C ALA A 76 2.45 -13.53 -0.15
N GLY A 77 3.57 -13.03 -0.65
CA GLY A 77 3.56 -12.24 -1.86
C GLY A 77 4.93 -12.00 -2.48
N LEU A 78 4.90 -11.37 -3.66
CA LEU A 78 6.08 -10.94 -4.39
C LEU A 78 6.03 -9.42 -4.56
N SER A 79 7.18 -8.77 -4.43
CA SER A 79 7.35 -7.35 -4.67
C SER A 79 8.30 -7.11 -5.83
N ASP A 80 7.93 -6.21 -6.74
CA ASP A 80 8.78 -5.75 -7.84
C ASP A 80 8.81 -4.22 -7.86
N THR A 81 10.02 -3.64 -7.86
CA THR A 81 10.21 -2.19 -7.92
C THR A 81 10.72 -1.79 -9.30
N GLU A 82 9.91 -1.03 -10.02
CA GLU A 82 10.23 -0.49 -11.33
C GLU A 82 10.71 0.96 -11.21
N ILE A 83 11.84 1.25 -11.86
CA ILE A 83 12.36 2.61 -12.05
C ILE A 83 12.50 2.85 -13.54
N CYS A 84 11.82 3.85 -14.08
CA CYS A 84 11.89 4.19 -15.50
C CYS A 84 12.15 5.69 -15.66
N ALA A 85 13.34 6.03 -16.15
CA ALA A 85 13.77 7.41 -16.34
C ALA A 85 12.96 8.12 -17.42
N GLU A 86 12.63 7.43 -18.52
CA GLU A 86 11.86 7.98 -19.64
C GLU A 86 10.45 8.37 -19.21
N ARG A 87 9.83 7.56 -18.35
CA ARG A 87 8.49 7.81 -17.80
C ARG A 87 8.51 8.61 -16.50
N GLN A 88 9.69 8.91 -15.97
CA GLN A 88 9.89 9.53 -14.64
C GLN A 88 9.09 8.81 -13.55
N LEU A 89 9.22 7.48 -13.52
CA LEU A 89 8.44 6.60 -12.67
C LEU A 89 9.34 5.88 -11.67
N ILE A 90 8.87 5.84 -10.42
CA ILE A 90 9.25 4.86 -9.42
C ILE A 90 7.94 4.23 -8.98
N CYS A 91 7.81 2.90 -9.05
CA CYS A 91 6.69 2.22 -8.43
C CYS A 91 7.10 0.85 -7.89
N THR A 92 6.50 0.45 -6.77
CA THR A 92 6.58 -0.91 -6.27
C THR A 92 5.23 -1.57 -6.44
N ARG A 93 5.20 -2.67 -7.20
CA ARG A 93 4.04 -3.55 -7.34
C ARG A 93 4.17 -4.71 -6.38
N LEU A 94 3.09 -5.01 -5.70
CA LEU A 94 2.99 -6.12 -4.77
C LEU A 94 1.88 -7.05 -5.22
N HIS A 95 2.22 -8.32 -5.36
CA HIS A 95 1.27 -9.38 -5.63
C HIS A 95 1.11 -10.20 -4.35
N VAL A 96 -0.01 -9.99 -3.66
CA VAL A 96 -0.36 -10.66 -2.41
C VAL A 96 -1.27 -11.83 -2.73
N SER A 97 -0.88 -13.02 -2.31
CA SER A 97 -1.69 -14.23 -2.44
C SER A 97 -2.97 -14.13 -1.62
N THR A 98 -4.07 -14.70 -2.11
CA THR A 98 -5.31 -14.82 -1.33
C THR A 98 -5.27 -15.95 -0.30
N VAL A 99 -4.09 -16.49 -0.01
CA VAL A 99 -3.84 -17.42 1.09
C VAL A 99 -2.68 -16.93 1.97
N ALA A 100 -2.77 -17.22 3.26
CA ALA A 100 -1.76 -16.92 4.26
C ALA A 100 -1.64 -18.05 5.28
N LEU A 101 -0.50 -18.16 5.95
CA LEU A 101 -0.31 -19.06 7.08
C LEU A 101 -1.03 -18.50 8.29
N THR A 102 -1.84 -19.31 8.98
CA THR A 102 -2.44 -18.92 10.25
C THR A 102 -1.46 -19.00 11.42
N LEU A 103 -1.59 -18.08 12.37
CA LEU A 103 -0.66 -17.95 13.49
C LEU A 103 -0.78 -19.10 14.51
N ASP A 104 -1.96 -19.70 14.65
CA ASP A 104 -2.27 -20.72 15.66
C ASP A 104 -1.78 -22.12 15.29
N ASP A 105 -1.88 -22.50 14.02
CA ASP A 105 -1.59 -23.87 13.53
C ASP A 105 -0.65 -23.93 12.32
N ALA A 106 -0.15 -22.78 11.86
CA ALA A 106 0.73 -22.66 10.69
C ALA A 106 0.19 -23.37 9.43
N GLN A 107 -1.13 -23.37 9.24
CA GLN A 107 -1.76 -23.91 8.03
C GLN A 107 -2.05 -22.81 7.01
N TRP A 108 -1.94 -23.16 5.71
CA TRP A 108 -2.34 -22.25 4.64
C TRP A 108 -3.85 -22.16 4.55
N ARG A 109 -4.38 -20.95 4.69
CA ARG A 109 -5.82 -20.68 4.69
C ARG A 109 -6.14 -19.43 3.89
N THR A 110 -7.38 -19.32 3.44
CA THR A 110 -7.85 -18.18 2.65
C THR A 110 -7.75 -16.89 3.46
N LEU A 111 -7.11 -15.87 2.90
CA LEU A 111 -7.05 -14.53 3.47
C LEU A 111 -8.43 -13.86 3.39
N VAL A 112 -8.84 -13.18 4.46
CA VAL A 112 -10.04 -12.34 4.46
C VAL A 112 -9.69 -11.02 3.78
N VAL A 113 -9.89 -10.97 2.46
CA VAL A 113 -9.49 -9.83 1.62
C VAL A 113 -10.22 -8.55 2.00
N GLU A 114 -11.47 -8.61 2.44
CA GLU A 114 -12.23 -7.43 2.86
C GLU A 114 -11.58 -6.74 4.05
N ARG A 115 -11.18 -7.52 5.07
CA ARG A 115 -10.44 -7.00 6.22
C ARG A 115 -9.07 -6.46 5.81
N PHE A 116 -8.43 -7.08 4.83
CA PHE A 116 -7.20 -6.54 4.26
C PHE A 116 -7.43 -5.16 3.61
N LEU A 117 -8.53 -5.00 2.86
CA LEU A 117 -8.87 -3.75 2.18
C LEU A 117 -9.37 -2.64 3.12
N ASP A 118 -9.96 -2.99 4.28
CA ASP A 118 -10.35 -2.01 5.30
C ASP A 118 -9.16 -1.14 5.76
N TRP A 119 -7.94 -1.70 5.73
CA TRP A 119 -6.71 -1.01 6.10
C TRP A 119 -6.07 -0.21 4.94
N GLN A 120 -6.69 -0.19 3.76
CA GLN A 120 -6.10 0.44 2.57
C GLN A 120 -5.86 1.95 2.78
N SER A 121 -6.86 2.66 3.31
CA SER A 121 -6.75 4.11 3.55
C SER A 121 -5.69 4.44 4.61
N HIS A 122 -5.56 3.59 5.63
CA HIS A 122 -4.56 3.75 6.67
C HIS A 122 -3.14 3.54 6.13
N ALA A 123 -2.91 2.44 5.42
CA ALA A 123 -1.61 2.17 4.81
C ALA A 123 -1.20 3.22 3.80
N TRP A 124 -2.15 3.72 2.99
CA TRP A 124 -1.84 4.79 2.07
C TRP A 124 -1.37 6.05 2.81
N SER A 125 -2.05 6.43 3.89
CA SER A 125 -1.68 7.56 4.73
C SER A 125 -0.30 7.36 5.38
N GLN A 126 -0.02 6.13 5.84
CA GLN A 126 1.27 5.76 6.42
C GLN A 126 2.40 5.84 5.40
N TYR A 127 2.23 5.25 4.22
CA TYR A 127 3.19 5.31 3.12
C TYR A 127 3.54 6.75 2.77
N GLN A 128 2.53 7.60 2.56
CA GLN A 128 2.74 9.02 2.25
C GLN A 128 3.52 9.74 3.36
N ARG A 129 3.17 9.50 4.62
CA ARG A 129 3.85 10.10 5.78
C ARG A 129 5.31 9.67 5.84
N LEU A 130 5.60 8.37 5.70
CA LEU A 130 6.94 7.83 5.78
C LEU A 130 7.82 8.30 4.62
N LEU A 131 7.29 8.29 3.40
CA LEU A 131 7.97 8.84 2.22
C LEU A 131 8.34 10.30 2.45
N THR A 132 7.39 11.13 2.87
CA THR A 132 7.63 12.55 3.15
C THR A 132 8.70 12.75 4.22
N LEU A 133 8.66 11.99 5.32
CA LEU A 133 9.67 12.06 6.37
C LEU A 133 11.05 11.65 5.87
N GLY A 134 11.15 10.56 5.09
CA GLY A 134 12.39 10.09 4.50
C GLY A 134 13.00 11.13 3.56
N VAL A 135 12.22 11.63 2.60
CA VAL A 135 12.68 12.65 1.65
C VAL A 135 13.06 13.95 2.35
N ARG A 136 12.29 14.39 3.36
CA ARG A 136 12.61 15.59 4.14
C ARG A 136 13.93 15.44 4.90
N ARG A 137 14.19 14.27 5.49
CA ARG A 137 15.45 14.01 6.22
C ARG A 137 16.66 14.00 5.28
N SER A 138 16.53 13.37 4.12
CA SER A 138 17.66 13.19 3.19
C SER A 138 17.95 14.42 2.32
N LEU A 139 16.91 15.13 1.88
CA LEU A 139 17.04 16.22 0.90
C LEU A 139 16.61 17.59 1.43
N GLY A 140 16.06 17.67 2.65
CA GLY A 140 15.60 18.93 3.25
C GLY A 140 14.34 19.52 2.59
N TRP A 141 13.63 18.75 1.76
CA TRP A 141 12.46 19.26 1.03
C TRP A 141 11.29 19.60 1.96
N GLY A 142 10.65 20.73 1.68
CA GLY A 142 9.37 21.11 2.28
C GLY A 142 8.21 20.40 1.60
N PHE A 143 7.21 20.03 2.38
CA PHE A 143 5.98 19.42 1.88
C PHE A 143 4.78 20.19 2.43
N GLU A 144 3.85 20.52 1.54
CA GLU A 144 2.53 21.04 1.90
C GLU A 144 1.50 19.95 1.62
N PHE A 145 0.72 19.59 2.64
CA PHE A 145 -0.41 18.69 2.46
C PHE A 145 -1.59 19.51 1.99
N ALA A 146 -2.01 19.33 0.72
CA ALA A 146 -3.25 19.91 0.25
C ALA A 146 -4.40 19.38 1.14
N PRO A 147 -5.23 20.26 1.75
CA PRO A 147 -6.35 19.80 2.55
C PRO A 147 -7.29 18.96 1.67
N LEU A 148 -7.76 17.82 2.21
CA LEU A 148 -8.66 16.87 1.53
C LEU A 148 -10.08 17.43 1.26
N THR A 149 -10.28 18.75 1.35
CA THR A 149 -11.59 19.38 1.20
C THR A 149 -11.43 20.77 0.59
N GLN A 150 -11.54 20.87 -0.73
CA GLN A 150 -12.27 22.01 -1.31
C GLN A 150 -13.73 21.60 -1.35
N THR A 151 -14.43 21.73 -0.22
CA THR A 151 -15.88 21.91 -0.30
C THR A 151 -16.06 23.21 -1.04
N ARG A 152 -16.40 23.15 -2.33
CA ARG A 152 -16.99 24.28 -3.03
C ARG A 152 -18.28 24.60 -2.25
N GLN A 153 -18.20 25.50 -1.28
CA GLN A 153 -19.37 26.25 -0.87
C GLN A 153 -19.78 27.03 -2.10
N VAL A 154 -20.70 26.45 -2.87
CA VAL A 154 -21.59 27.24 -3.70
C VAL A 154 -22.40 28.06 -2.71
N VAL A 155 -21.88 29.24 -2.37
CA VAL A 155 -22.70 30.31 -1.84
C VAL A 155 -23.67 30.60 -2.97
N ALA A 156 -24.89 30.09 -2.84
CA ALA A 156 -26.01 30.57 -3.61
C ALA A 156 -26.32 31.98 -3.09
N ASP A 157 -25.58 32.97 -3.58
CA ASP A 157 -26.08 34.32 -3.67
C ASP A 157 -27.05 34.36 -4.85
N ALA A 158 -28.35 34.43 -4.56
CA ALA A 158 -29.32 35.15 -5.39
C ALA A 158 -30.71 35.13 -4.74
N GLY A 159 -31.18 36.33 -4.36
CA GLY A 159 -32.58 36.75 -4.52
C GLY A 159 -33.49 36.59 -3.33
#